data_AF-A0A847G753-F1
#
_entry.id   AF-A0A847G753-F1
#
_cell.length_a   1.000
_cell.length_b   1.000
_cell.length_c   1.000
_cell.angle_alpha   90.00
_cell.angle_beta   90.00
_cell.angle_gamma   90.00
#
_symmetry.space_group_name_H-M   'P 1'
#
loop_
_entity.id
_entity.type
_entity.pdbx_description
1 polymer ?
#
loop_
_entity_poly.entity_id
_entity_poly.type
_entity_poly.pdbx_seq_one_letter_code
_entity_poly.pdbx_strand_id
1 'polypeptide(L)'
;MSEEIEEVKAEAAEAVEVETEVDVDEDEPVFFNPKSLNLVASSARILSWVVLVGFVGIIVGNMFYLVEGAQGASLAELVQASSIRLWIFTNLLTPLFTGATFFVLLQGVCGVIDALFEVDFNTREAK
;
A
#
# COMPACT_ATOMS: atom_id res chain seq x y z
N MET A 1 20.32 -27.39 -9.49
CA MET A 1 20.50 -26.21 -8.61
C MET A 1 20.76 -24.92 -9.38
N SER A 2 21.44 -24.94 -10.54
CA SER A 2 21.52 -23.77 -11.44
C SER A 2 20.33 -23.67 -12.42
N GLU A 3 19.81 -24.80 -12.91
CA GLU A 3 18.65 -24.82 -13.83
C GLU A 3 17.33 -24.40 -13.16
N GLU A 4 17.06 -24.83 -11.92
CA GLU A 4 15.88 -24.39 -11.15
C GLU A 4 15.85 -22.87 -10.90
N ILE A 5 17.01 -22.22 -10.80
CA ILE A 5 17.08 -20.76 -10.59
C ILE A 5 16.78 -20.02 -11.90
N GLU A 6 17.08 -20.64 -13.04
CA GLU A 6 16.80 -20.07 -14.36
C GLU A 6 15.32 -20.24 -14.72
N GLU A 7 14.71 -21.37 -14.36
CA GLU A 7 13.28 -21.64 -14.53
C GLU A 7 12.42 -20.72 -13.66
N VAL A 8 12.79 -20.51 -12.39
CA VAL A 8 12.11 -19.53 -11.50
C VAL A 8 12.28 -18.09 -11.98
N LYS A 9 13.40 -17.76 -12.64
CA LYS A 9 13.59 -16.44 -13.27
C LYS A 9 12.79 -16.29 -14.56
N ALA A 10 12.62 -17.35 -15.33
CA ALA A 10 11.81 -17.36 -16.54
C ALA A 10 10.32 -17.25 -16.20
N GLU A 11 9.84 -18.00 -15.20
CA GLU A 11 8.47 -17.90 -14.70
C GLU A 11 8.20 -16.54 -14.04
N ALA A 12 9.18 -15.98 -13.32
CA ALA A 12 9.08 -14.62 -12.79
C ALA A 12 9.16 -13.53 -13.86
N ALA A 13 9.77 -13.79 -15.02
CA ALA A 13 9.78 -12.87 -16.16
C ALA A 13 8.45 -12.96 -16.94
N GLU A 14 7.92 -14.16 -17.12
CA GLU A 14 6.63 -14.41 -17.77
C GLU A 14 5.45 -13.88 -16.92
N ALA A 15 5.54 -13.98 -15.59
CA ALA A 15 4.57 -13.36 -14.68
C ALA A 15 4.64 -11.83 -14.63
N VAL A 16 5.71 -11.22 -15.12
CA VAL A 16 5.86 -9.75 -15.23
C VAL A 16 5.41 -9.24 -16.61
N GLU A 17 5.41 -10.11 -17.63
CA GLU A 17 4.96 -9.80 -19.00
C GLU A 17 3.48 -10.10 -19.28
N VAL A 18 2.67 -10.41 -18.26
CA VAL A 18 1.22 -10.18 -18.37
C VAL A 18 0.95 -8.68 -18.26
N GLU A 19 1.51 -7.92 -19.20
CA GLU A 19 0.90 -6.69 -19.64
C GLU A 19 -0.55 -7.07 -19.98
N THR A 20 -1.45 -6.42 -19.27
CA THR A 20 -2.87 -6.40 -19.60
C THR A 20 -3.01 -5.66 -20.93
N GLU A 21 -2.60 -6.28 -22.04
CA GLU A 21 -3.18 -6.01 -23.35
C GLU A 21 -4.61 -6.51 -23.28
N VAL A 22 -5.46 -5.69 -22.67
CA VAL A 22 -6.89 -5.75 -22.94
C VAL A 22 -6.99 -5.37 -24.41
N ASP A 23 -7.24 -6.36 -25.26
CA ASP A 23 -7.59 -6.17 -26.66
C ASP A 23 -8.92 -5.40 -26.68
N VAL A 24 -8.82 -4.07 -26.66
CA VAL A 24 -9.98 -3.18 -26.68
C VAL A 24 -10.45 -3.17 -28.12
N ASP A 25 -11.44 -4.02 -28.42
CA ASP A 25 -12.14 -4.02 -29.70
C ASP A 25 -12.57 -2.58 -30.02
N GLU A 26 -12.09 -2.01 -31.14
CA GLU A 26 -12.21 -0.58 -31.46
C GLU A 26 -13.68 -0.11 -31.60
N ASP A 27 -14.61 -1.04 -31.74
CA ASP A 27 -16.04 -0.79 -31.91
C ASP A 27 -16.84 -0.71 -30.59
N GLU A 28 -16.23 -0.98 -29.44
CA GLU A 28 -16.91 -0.86 -28.15
C GLU A 28 -16.82 0.55 -27.54
N PRO A 29 -17.93 1.10 -26.99
CA PRO A 29 -17.89 2.39 -26.33
C PRO A 29 -17.07 2.31 -25.03
N VAL A 30 -15.82 2.77 -25.11
CA VAL A 30 -14.92 2.88 -23.97
C VAL A 30 -15.39 4.02 -23.05
N PHE A 31 -16.00 3.70 -21.90
CA PHE A 31 -16.47 4.71 -20.96
C PHE A 31 -15.33 5.42 -20.22
N PHE A 32 -14.18 4.76 -20.07
CA PHE A 32 -12.98 5.29 -19.39
C PHE A 32 -11.70 4.84 -20.07
N ASN A 33 -10.66 5.69 -20.11
CA ASN A 33 -9.36 5.31 -20.67
C ASN A 33 -8.65 4.29 -19.75
N PRO A 34 -8.57 3.00 -20.12
CA PRO A 34 -8.12 1.92 -19.22
C PRO A 34 -6.65 2.05 -18.85
N LYS A 35 -5.82 2.50 -19.80
CA LYS A 35 -4.39 2.71 -19.59
C LYS A 35 -4.12 3.76 -18.51
N SER A 36 -4.89 4.83 -18.49
CA SER A 36 -4.74 5.91 -17.51
C SER A 36 -5.20 5.48 -16.12
N LEU A 37 -6.34 4.79 -16.03
CA LEU A 37 -6.87 4.27 -14.76
C LEU A 37 -5.98 3.20 -14.15
N ASN A 38 -5.46 2.28 -14.96
CA ASN A 38 -4.52 1.25 -14.50
C ASN A 38 -3.21 1.87 -14.00
N LEU A 39 -2.69 2.88 -14.70
CA LEU A 39 -1.49 3.61 -14.26
C LEU A 39 -1.72 4.31 -12.91
N VAL A 40 -2.88 4.92 -12.71
CA VAL A 40 -3.25 5.55 -11.42
C VAL A 40 -3.40 4.50 -10.32
N ALA A 41 -4.09 3.39 -10.58
CA ALA A 41 -4.27 2.32 -9.60
C ALA A 41 -2.93 1.69 -9.20
N SER A 42 -2.07 1.35 -10.17
CA SER A 42 -0.74 0.79 -9.92
C SER A 42 0.14 1.76 -9.13
N SER A 43 0.17 3.03 -9.52
CA SER A 43 0.93 4.07 -8.82
C SER A 43 0.42 4.28 -7.39
N ALA A 44 -0.90 4.36 -7.20
CA ALA A 44 -1.52 4.52 -5.88
C ALA A 44 -1.25 3.31 -4.97
N ARG A 45 -1.27 2.10 -5.52
CA ARG A 45 -0.95 0.86 -4.80
C ARG A 45 0.50 0.87 -4.32
N ILE A 46 1.47 1.21 -5.18
CA ILE A 46 2.88 1.34 -4.79
C ILE A 46 3.07 2.44 -3.75
N LEU A 47 2.52 3.63 -3.99
CA LEU A 47 2.62 4.77 -3.08
C LEU A 47 2.03 4.44 -1.69
N SER A 48 0.94 3.68 -1.63
CA SER A 48 0.34 3.27 -0.36
C SER A 48 1.32 2.49 0.51
N TRP A 49 2.04 1.54 -0.07
CA TRP A 49 3.04 0.74 0.63
C TRP A 49 4.25 1.57 1.04
N VAL A 50 4.73 2.46 0.17
CA VAL A 50 5.84 3.37 0.49
C VAL A 50 5.48 4.26 1.68
N VAL A 51 4.28 4.84 1.68
CA VAL A 51 3.78 5.67 2.79
C VAL A 51 3.68 4.85 4.08
N LEU A 52 3.11 3.64 4.00
CA LEU A 52 3.00 2.77 5.17
C LEU A 52 4.37 2.42 5.77
N VAL A 53 5.33 2.01 4.94
CA VAL A 53 6.70 1.70 5.38
C VAL A 53 7.37 2.94 6.00
N GLY A 54 7.19 4.12 5.42
CA GLY A 54 7.70 5.37 5.97
C GLY A 54 7.17 5.65 7.38
N PHE A 55 5.85 5.54 7.59
CA PHE A 55 5.24 5.73 8.90
C PHE A 55 5.64 4.64 9.91
N VAL A 56 5.74 3.39 9.49
CA VAL A 56 6.26 2.30 10.34
C VAL A 56 7.70 2.61 10.77
N GLY A 57 8.55 3.08 9.86
CA GLY A 57 9.92 3.51 10.17
C GLY A 57 9.96 4.63 11.20
N ILE A 58 9.08 5.63 11.09
CA ILE A 58 8.94 6.71 12.08
C ILE A 58 8.57 6.14 13.45
N ILE A 59 7.59 5.22 13.52
CA ILE A 59 7.15 4.62 14.79
C ILE A 59 8.28 3.82 15.43
N VAL A 60 8.98 3.00 14.64
CA VAL A 60 10.12 2.20 15.11
C VAL A 60 11.24 3.10 15.61
N GLY A 61 11.58 4.17 14.88
CA GLY A 61 12.59 5.14 15.31
C GLY A 61 12.22 5.84 16.63
N ASN A 62 10.97 6.24 16.79
CA ASN A 62 10.47 6.82 18.04
C ASN A 62 10.49 5.80 19.19
N MET A 63 10.13 4.54 18.94
CA MET A 63 10.25 3.47 19.94
C MET A 63 11.69 3.30 20.42
N PHE A 64 12.67 3.30 19.52
CA PHE A 64 14.09 3.23 19.89
C PHE A 64 14.50 4.42 20.77
N TYR A 65 14.12 5.64 20.38
CA TYR A 65 14.41 6.85 21.17
C TYR A 65 13.83 6.78 22.59
N LEU A 66 12.61 6.25 22.74
CA LEU A 66 11.97 6.09 24.03
C LEU A 66 12.69 5.05 24.91
N VAL A 67 13.13 3.94 24.32
CA VAL A 67 13.84 2.87 25.02
C VAL A 67 15.23 3.32 25.47
N GLU A 68 15.97 4.05 24.63
CA GLU A 68 17.26 4.63 25.02
C GLU A 68 17.11 5.68 26.13
N GLY A 69 16.07 6.52 26.04
CA GLY A 69 15.76 7.53 27.05
C GLY A 69 15.26 6.98 28.38
N ALA A 70 14.81 5.72 28.42
CA ALA A 70 14.19 5.09 29.58
C ALA A 70 15.16 4.85 30.76
N GLN A 71 16.48 4.79 30.51
CA GLN A 71 17.53 4.63 31.54
C GLN A 71 17.24 3.55 32.61
N GLY A 72 16.60 2.44 32.21
CA GLY A 72 16.27 1.32 33.11
C GLY A 72 14.86 1.35 33.72
N ALA A 73 14.08 2.40 33.48
CA ALA A 73 12.65 2.40 33.78
C ALA A 73 11.90 1.48 32.81
N SER A 74 10.92 0.75 33.32
CA SER A 74 10.05 -0.05 32.46
C SER A 74 9.09 0.85 31.67
N LEU A 75 8.67 0.40 30.48
CA LEU A 75 7.64 1.10 29.70
C LEU A 75 6.35 1.34 30.51
N ALA A 76 5.99 0.41 31.40
CA ALA A 76 4.82 0.54 32.25
C ALA A 76 4.93 1.72 33.23
N GLU A 77 6.11 1.96 33.80
CA GLU A 77 6.37 3.09 34.69
C GLU A 77 6.39 4.41 33.91
N LEU A 78 7.00 4.41 32.73
CA LEU A 78 7.05 5.59 31.87
C LEU A 78 5.65 6.04 31.43
N VAL A 79 4.77 5.10 31.07
CA VAL A 79 3.39 5.40 30.65
C VAL A 79 2.54 5.98 31.79
N GLN A 80 2.94 5.85 33.06
CA GLN A 80 2.23 6.53 34.14
C GLN A 80 2.49 8.05 34.16
N ALA A 81 3.63 8.50 33.65
CA ALA A 81 3.92 9.93 33.54
C ALA A 81 3.00 10.60 32.50
N SER A 82 2.39 11.74 32.86
CA SER A 82 1.49 12.48 31.97
C SER A 82 2.22 13.01 30.73
N SER A 83 3.47 13.44 30.87
CA SER A 83 4.31 13.94 29.77
C SER A 83 4.65 12.84 28.75
N ILE A 84 4.98 11.64 29.22
CA ILE A 84 5.27 10.48 28.36
C ILE A 84 4.00 10.05 27.62
N ARG A 85 2.84 10.04 28.27
CA ARG A 85 1.56 9.71 27.59
C ARG A 85 1.30 10.66 26.43
N LEU A 86 1.43 11.96 26.65
CA LEU A 86 1.28 12.95 25.58
C LEU A 86 2.27 12.68 24.44
N TRP A 87 3.53 12.41 24.79
CA TRP A 87 4.57 12.09 23.80
C TRP A 87 4.23 10.84 22.98
N ILE A 88 3.77 9.76 23.61
CA ILE A 88 3.34 8.52 22.92
C ILE A 88 2.17 8.82 21.97
N PHE A 89 1.18 9.58 22.42
CA PHE A 89 0.06 9.95 21.56
C PHE A 89 0.52 10.72 20.32
N THR A 90 1.35 11.76 20.50
CA THR A 90 1.80 12.60 19.38
C THR A 90 2.80 11.92 18.46
N ASN A 91 3.73 11.11 18.99
CA ASN A 91 4.87 10.58 18.24
C ASN A 91 4.74 9.10 17.83
N LEU A 92 3.78 8.36 18.41
CA LEU A 92 3.51 6.98 18.02
C LEU A 92 2.10 6.84 17.46
N LEU A 93 1.07 7.24 18.21
CA LEU A 93 -0.32 7.01 17.78
C LEU A 93 -0.74 7.90 16.62
N THR A 94 -0.47 9.21 16.66
CA THR A 94 -0.80 10.11 15.55
C THR A 94 -0.17 9.67 14.22
N PRO A 95 1.15 9.40 14.11
CA PRO A 95 1.73 8.91 12.86
C PRO A 95 1.21 7.53 12.47
N LEU A 96 0.95 6.61 13.43
CA LEU A 96 0.35 5.32 13.14
C LEU A 96 -1.01 5.46 12.47
N PHE A 97 -1.93 6.22 13.07
CA PHE A 97 -3.26 6.40 12.52
C PHE A 97 -3.23 7.18 11.22
N THR A 98 -2.36 8.19 11.11
CA THR A 98 -2.20 8.96 9.87
C THR A 98 -1.73 8.05 8.73
N GLY A 99 -0.67 7.27 8.95
CA GLY A 99 -0.17 6.32 7.97
C GLY A 99 -1.21 5.25 7.59
N ALA A 100 -1.90 4.69 8.59
CA ALA A 100 -2.96 3.71 8.36
C ALA A 100 -4.13 4.32 7.57
N THR A 101 -4.57 5.54 7.88
CA THR A 101 -5.62 6.23 7.14
C THR A 101 -5.21 6.48 5.69
N PHE A 102 -3.99 6.99 5.44
CA PHE A 102 -3.51 7.17 4.07
C PHE A 102 -3.42 5.86 3.30
N PHE A 103 -2.94 4.80 3.94
CA PHE A 103 -2.88 3.47 3.34
C PHE A 103 -4.27 2.98 2.94
N VAL A 104 -5.23 3.01 3.86
CA VAL A 104 -6.61 2.57 3.60
C VAL A 104 -7.28 3.41 2.52
N LEU A 105 -7.08 4.73 2.50
CA LEU A 105 -7.62 5.60 1.45
C LEU A 105 -7.07 5.24 0.07
N LEU A 106 -5.76 5.06 -0.06
CA LEU A 106 -5.14 4.70 -1.33
C LEU A 106 -5.54 3.30 -1.80
N GLN A 107 -5.63 2.34 -0.89
CA GLN A 107 -6.13 0.99 -1.19
C GLN A 107 -7.62 1.04 -1.60
N GLY A 108 -8.42 1.88 -0.95
CA GLY A 108 -9.81 2.10 -1.30
C GLY A 108 -9.98 2.66 -2.71
N VAL A 109 -9.15 3.62 -3.11
CA VAL A 109 -9.13 4.15 -4.49
C VAL A 109 -8.81 3.03 -5.49
N CYS A 110 -7.81 2.20 -5.21
CA CYS A 110 -7.48 1.06 -6.07
C CYS A 110 -8.67 0.10 -6.19
N GLY A 111 -9.32 -0.25 -5.07
CA GLY A 111 -10.48 -1.14 -5.08
C GLY A 111 -11.68 -0.56 -5.84
N VAL A 112 -11.90 0.76 -5.80
CA VAL A 112 -12.94 1.41 -6.62
C VAL A 112 -12.60 1.35 -8.10
N ILE A 113 -11.33 1.57 -8.48
CA ILE A 113 -10.90 1.46 -9.88
C ILE A 113 -11.07 0.02 -10.38
N ASP A 114 -10.67 -0.97 -9.58
CA ASP A 114 -10.83 -2.39 -9.90
C ASP A 114 -12.33 -2.75 -10.10
N ALA A 115 -13.22 -2.25 -9.23
CA ALA A 115 -14.66 -2.44 -9.37
C ALA A 115 -15.26 -1.73 -10.60
N LEU A 116 -14.74 -0.55 -10.97
CA LEU A 116 -15.17 0.14 -12.19
C LEU A 116 -14.80 -0.65 -13.44
N PHE A 117 -13.62 -1.29 -13.47
CA PHE A 117 -13.24 -2.17 -14.56
C PHE A 117 -14.13 -3.41 -14.66
N GLU A 118 -14.49 -4.02 -13.52
CA GLU A 118 -15.42 -5.16 -13.50
C GLU A 118 -16.79 -4.78 -14.08
N VAL A 119 -17.31 -3.61 -13.74
CA VAL A 119 -18.59 -3.11 -14.29
C VAL A 119 -18.47 -2.81 -15.78
N ASP A 120 -17.39 -2.18 -16.23
CA ASP A 120 -17.16 -1.88 -17.66
C ASP A 120 -17.11 -3.18 -18.48
N PHE A 121 -16.38 -4.19 -17.99
CA PHE A 121 -16.25 -5.49 -18.62
C PHE A 121 -17.59 -6.25 -18.68
N ASN A 122 -18.31 -6.35 -17.56
CA ASN A 122 -19.62 -7.00 -17.53
C ASN A 122 -20.65 -6.30 -18.44
N THR A 123 -20.54 -4.98 -18.62
CA THR A 123 -21.45 -4.22 -19.50
C THR A 123 -21.16 -4.46 -20.98
N ARG A 124 -19.90 -4.75 -21.32
CA ARG A 124 -19.45 -5.13 -22.66
C ARG A 124 -19.87 -6.56 -23.00
N GLU A 125 -19.58 -7.52 -22.12
CA GLU A 125 -19.96 -8.93 -22.31
C GLU A 125 -21.49 -9.17 -22.33
N ALA A 126 -22.27 -8.27 -21.73
CA ALA A 126 -23.73 -8.38 -21.71
C ALA A 126 -24.43 -7.90 -23.00
N LYS A 127 -23.69 -7.31 -23.96
CA LYS A 127 -24.19 -6.91 -25.28
C LYS A 127 -23.94 -7.95 -26.34
#